data_AF-A0A5C7S3Z5-F1
#
_entry.id   AF-A0A5C7S3Z5-F1
#
_cell.length_a   1.000
_cell.length_b   1.000
_cell.length_c   1.000
_cell.angle_alpha   90.00
_cell.angle_beta   90.00
_cell.angle_gamma   90.00
#
_symmetry.space_group_name_H-M   'P 1'
#
loop_
_entity.id
_entity.type
_entity.pdbx_description
1 polymer ?
#
loop_
_entity_poly.entity_id
_entity_poly.type
_entity_poly.pdbx_seq_one_letter_code
_entity_poly.pdbx_strand_id
1 'polypeptide(L)'
;PNPFLIDPRYLEALMQATPAREYLMRIAAGTSASMKKINRANLLNMPLRVPPLEDQRVFLATLGTLRKAMNAQLERLETARSFARKAAATALDGG
;
A
#
# COMPACT_ATOMS: atom_id res chain seq x y z
N PRO A 1 7.84 -12.85 11.15
CA PRO A 1 8.08 -11.86 12.22
C PRO A 1 7.78 -12.47 13.58
N ASN A 2 8.46 -12.05 14.65
CA ASN A 2 8.11 -12.50 16.00
C ASN A 2 6.72 -11.93 16.36
N PRO A 3 5.68 -12.77 16.54
CA PRO A 3 4.31 -12.30 16.74
C PRO A 3 4.12 -11.58 18.09
N PHE A 4 5.05 -11.73 19.03
CA PHE A 4 5.05 -11.02 20.30
C PHE A 4 5.66 -9.61 20.22
N LEU A 5 6.28 -9.25 19.10
CA LEU A 5 6.91 -7.94 18.89
C LEU A 5 6.18 -7.10 17.84
N ILE A 6 5.65 -7.72 16.79
CA ILE A 6 5.05 -6.98 15.67
C ILE A 6 3.90 -7.73 15.01
N ASP A 7 2.78 -7.02 14.80
CA ASP A 7 1.67 -7.51 13.99
C ASP A 7 2.10 -7.56 12.51
N PRO A 8 1.91 -8.67 11.79
CA PRO A 8 2.29 -8.78 10.38
C PRO A 8 1.69 -7.68 9.49
N ARG A 9 0.46 -7.23 9.77
CA ARG A 9 -0.21 -6.17 9.02
C ARG A 9 0.39 -4.80 9.31
N TYR A 10 0.85 -4.58 10.55
CA TYR A 10 1.56 -3.37 10.91
C TYR A 10 2.91 -3.32 10.20
N LEU A 11 3.65 -4.45 10.17
CA LEU A 11 4.89 -4.55 9.41
C LEU A 11 4.66 -4.26 7.92
N GLU A 12 3.61 -4.80 7.31
CA GLU A 12 3.25 -4.50 5.92
C GLU A 12 3.06 -2.99 5.69
N ALA A 13 2.25 -2.33 6.53
CA ALA A 13 2.02 -0.90 6.44
C ALA A 13 3.30 -0.08 6.66
N LEU A 14 4.15 -0.49 7.60
CA LEU A 14 5.44 0.13 7.87
C LEU A 14 6.37 0.03 6.65
N MET A 15 6.37 -1.11 5.93
CA MET A 15 7.17 -1.30 4.71
C MET A 15 6.67 -0.45 3.53
N GLN A 16 5.40 -0.07 3.54
CA GLN A 16 4.81 0.80 2.53
C GLN A 16 5.04 2.29 2.82
N ALA A 17 5.43 2.65 4.05
CA ALA A 17 5.71 4.02 4.43
C ALA A 17 6.93 4.58 3.69
N THR A 18 6.92 5.90 3.44
CA THR A 18 7.97 6.60 2.68
C THR A 18 9.39 6.31 3.18
N PRO A 19 9.70 6.37 4.49
CA PRO A 19 11.06 6.13 4.96
C PRO A 19 11.56 4.69 4.68
N ALA A 20 10.66 3.70 4.78
CA ALA A 20 11.01 2.32 4.47
C ALA A 20 11.24 2.15 2.97
N ARG A 21 10.38 2.73 2.12
CA ARG A 21 10.57 2.71 0.66
C ARG A 21 11.86 3.38 0.23
N GLU A 22 12.18 4.55 0.79
CA GLU A 22 13.42 5.28 0.52
C GLU A 22 14.65 4.47 0.94
N TYR A 23 14.61 3.86 2.13
CA TYR A 23 15.67 2.97 2.58
C TYR A 23 15.88 1.81 1.58
N LEU A 24 14.81 1.11 1.20
CA LEU A 24 14.84 0.01 0.24
C LEU A 24 15.37 0.45 -1.14
N MET A 25 14.99 1.64 -1.60
CA MET A 25 15.48 2.21 -2.86
C MET A 25 16.99 2.51 -2.81
N ARG A 26 17.50 2.96 -1.65
CA ARG A 26 18.92 3.26 -1.45
C ARG A 26 19.79 2.02 -1.38
N ILE A 27 19.31 0.96 -0.73
CA ILE A 27 20.09 -0.29 -0.55
C ILE A 27 19.96 -1.28 -1.72
N ALA A 28 19.08 -0.99 -2.67
CA ALA A 28 18.95 -1.76 -3.89
C ALA A 28 20.21 -1.58 -4.76
N ALA A 29 20.92 -2.67 -5.02
CA ALA A 29 22.08 -2.67 -5.91
C ALA A 29 21.69 -3.08 -7.33
N GLY A 30 22.26 -2.40 -8.32
CA GLY A 30 22.04 -2.61 -9.76
C GLY A 30 21.98 -1.28 -10.52
N THR A 31 22.86 -1.08 -11.50
CA THR A 31 23.01 0.17 -12.28
C THR A 31 21.98 0.36 -13.39
N SER A 32 21.07 -0.59 -13.59
CA SER A 32 19.97 -0.48 -14.56
C SER A 32 18.65 -0.30 -13.83
N ALA A 33 17.83 0.65 -14.30
CA ALA A 33 16.49 0.92 -13.80
C ALA A 33 15.57 -0.32 -13.75
N SER A 34 15.94 -1.40 -14.46
CA SER A 34 15.18 -2.65 -14.59
C SER A 34 15.55 -3.75 -13.58
N MET A 35 16.70 -3.68 -12.88
CA MET A 35 17.15 -4.75 -11.98
C MET A 35 17.66 -4.23 -10.63
N LYS A 36 16.73 -3.87 -9.76
CA LYS A 36 17.02 -3.56 -8.34
C LYS A 36 17.01 -4.85 -7.52
N LYS A 37 18.20 -5.39 -7.19
CA LYS A 37 18.30 -6.50 -6.23
C LYS A 37 18.45 -5.94 -4.82
N ILE A 38 17.52 -6.26 -3.94
CA ILE A 38 17.62 -5.95 -2.51
C ILE A 38 18.40 -7.09 -1.85
N ASN A 39 19.59 -6.79 -1.31
CA ASN A 39 20.37 -7.77 -0.57
C ASN A 39 19.71 -8.06 0.79
N ARG A 40 19.53 -9.35 1.11
CA ARG A 40 18.98 -9.82 2.40
C ARG A 40 19.72 -9.24 3.60
N ALA A 41 21.05 -9.14 3.55
CA ALA A 41 21.85 -8.57 4.63
C ALA A 41 21.48 -7.10 4.90
N ASN A 42 21.36 -6.30 3.83
CA ASN A 42 21.00 -4.88 3.94
C ASN A 42 19.54 -4.69 4.39
N LEU A 43 18.65 -5.58 3.96
CA LEU A 43 17.25 -5.57 4.38
C LEU A 43 17.10 -5.82 5.89
N LEU A 44 17.85 -6.79 6.44
CA LEU A 44 17.82 -7.11 7.87
C LEU A 44 18.43 -6.01 8.76
N ASN A 45 19.25 -5.13 8.19
CA ASN A 45 19.81 -3.96 8.89
C ASN A 45 18.91 -2.72 8.84
N MET A 46 17.71 -2.83 8.26
CA MET A 46 16.79 -1.69 8.20
C MET A 46 16.38 -1.25 9.61
N PRO A 47 16.58 0.02 9.98
CA PRO A 47 16.15 0.52 11.27
C PRO A 47 14.63 0.63 11.29
N LEU A 48 13.98 -0.18 12.14
CA LEU A 48 12.54 -0.18 12.34
C LEU A 48 12.20 0.34 13.74
N ARG A 49 11.36 1.38 13.80
CA ARG A 49 10.73 1.79 15.06
C ARG A 49 9.46 0.97 15.23
N VAL A 50 9.48 0.04 16.18
CA VAL A 50 8.36 -0.86 16.48
C VAL A 50 7.73 -0.42 17.79
N PRO A 51 6.54 0.21 17.78
CA PRO A 51 5.83 0.59 19.00
C PRO A 51 5.22 -0.64 19.69
N PRO A 52 4.72 -0.52 20.93
CA PRO A 52 3.98 -1.59 21.60
C PRO A 52 2.82 -2.16 20.76
N LEU A 53 2.48 -3.43 20.96
CA LEU A 53 1.42 -4.11 20.17
C LEU A 53 0.06 -3.42 20.25
N GLU A 54 -0.25 -2.76 21.36
CA GLU A 54 -1.49 -2.00 21.52
C GLU A 54 -1.57 -0.82 20.56
N ASP A 55 -0.51 -0.02 20.49
CA ASP A 55 -0.41 1.11 19.55
C ASP A 55 -0.45 0.64 18.09
N GLN A 56 0.17 -0.51 17.79
CA GLN A 56 0.08 -1.12 16.46
C GLN A 56 -1.37 -1.44 16.09
N ARG A 57 -2.17 -1.94 17.04
CA ARG A 57 -3.60 -2.26 16.81
C ARG A 57 -4.44 -1.00 16.61
N VAL A 58 -4.20 0.05 17.39
CA VAL A 58 -4.88 1.35 17.24
C VAL A 58 -4.58 1.96 15.87
N PHE A 59 -3.32 1.93 15.46
CA PHE A 59 -2.89 2.35 14.12
C PHE A 59 -3.63 1.55 13.03
N LEU A 60 -3.66 0.22 13.14
CA LEU A 60 -4.29 -0.65 12.15
C LEU A 60 -5.81 -0.44 12.06
N ALA A 61 -6.49 -0.17 13.17
CA ALA A 61 -7.92 0.15 13.17
C ALA A 61 -8.21 1.46 12.42
N THR A 62 -7.37 2.47 12.65
CA THR A 62 -7.45 3.77 11.96
C THR A 62 -7.18 3.62 10.47
N LEU A 63 -6.10 2.94 10.11
CA LEU A 63 -5.74 2.65 8.72
C LEU A 63 -6.82 1.85 8.00
N GLY A 64 -7.42 0.87 8.68
CA GLY A 64 -8.52 0.08 8.15
C GLY A 64 -9.75 0.93 7.83
N THR A 65 -10.07 1.90 8.68
CA THR A 65 -11.19 2.83 8.46
C THR A 65 -10.94 3.72 7.23
N LEU A 66 -9.73 4.26 7.09
CA LEU A 66 -9.34 5.06 5.94
C LEU A 66 -9.37 4.25 4.64
N ARG A 67 -8.84 3.02 4.65
CA ARG A 67 -8.82 2.15 3.48
C ARG A 67 -10.23 1.76 3.03
N LYS A 68 -11.14 1.50 3.96
CA LYS A 68 -12.56 1.26 3.65
C LYS A 68 -13.20 2.47 2.97
N ALA A 69 -12.98 3.66 3.51
CA ALA A 69 -13.52 4.89 2.93
C ALA A 69 -12.98 5.13 1.50
N MET A 70 -11.68 4.92 1.29
CA MET A 70 -11.05 5.04 -0.03
C MET A 70 -11.62 4.05 -1.04
N ASN A 71 -11.74 2.77 -0.66
CA ASN A 71 -12.31 1.74 -1.53
C ASN A 71 -13.75 2.07 -1.93
N ALA A 72 -14.57 2.54 -0.99
CA ALA A 72 -15.94 2.98 -1.30
C ALA A 72 -15.99 4.15 -2.31
N GLN A 73 -15.02 5.07 -2.27
CA GLN A 73 -14.94 6.13 -3.30
C GLN A 73 -14.51 5.59 -4.66
N LEU A 74 -13.56 4.65 -4.69
CA LEU A 74 -13.10 4.03 -5.93
C LEU A 74 -14.24 3.26 -6.62
N GLU A 75 -14.99 2.47 -5.86
CA GLU A 75 -16.17 1.73 -6.36
C GLU A 75 -17.24 2.67 -6.92
N ARG A 76 -17.49 3.81 -6.27
CA ARG A 76 -18.41 4.84 -6.76
C ARG A 76 -17.93 5.45 -8.08
N LEU A 77 -16.64 5.75 -8.19
CA LEU A 77 -16.04 6.28 -9.41
C LEU A 77 -16.14 5.28 -10.56
N GLU A 78 -15.83 4.01 -10.32
CA GLU A 78 -15.93 2.95 -11.31
C GLU A 78 -17.36 2.74 -11.78
N THR A 79 -18.31 2.73 -10.85
CA THR A 79 -19.74 2.63 -11.15
C THR A 79 -20.21 3.79 -12.03
N ALA A 80 -19.88 5.03 -11.63
CA ALA A 80 -20.24 6.22 -12.40
C ALA A 80 -19.63 6.21 -13.81
N ARG A 81 -18.37 5.80 -13.94
CA ARG A 81 -17.68 5.66 -15.22
C ARG A 81 -18.33 4.60 -16.11
N SER A 82 -18.73 3.46 -15.52
CA SER A 82 -19.41 2.38 -16.24
C SER A 82 -20.78 2.82 -16.78
N PHE A 83 -21.52 3.61 -15.99
CA PHE A 83 -22.81 4.15 -16.38
C PHE A 83 -22.67 5.17 -17.50
N ALA A 84 -21.76 6.14 -17.36
CA ALA A 84 -21.49 7.15 -18.38
C ALA A 84 -21.10 6.52 -19.72
N ARG A 85 -20.28 5.46 -19.70
CA ARG A 85 -19.87 4.72 -20.91
C ARG A 85 -21.05 4.04 -21.60
N LYS A 86 -21.95 3.41 -20.84
CA LYS A 86 -23.16 2.77 -21.39
C LYS A 86 -24.12 3.79 -21.99
N ALA A 87 -24.38 4.89 -21.28
CA ALA A 87 -25.24 5.97 -21.76
C ALA A 87 -24.71 6.58 -23.07
N ALA A 88 -23.39 6.80 -23.17
CA ALA A 88 -22.76 7.31 -24.39
C ALA A 88 -22.89 6.34 -25.58
N ALA A 89 -22.75 5.02 -25.35
CA ALA A 89 -22.93 4.02 -26.41
C ALA A 89 -24.38 4.01 -26.93
N THR A 90 -25.37 4.01 -26.03
CA THR A 90 -26.80 4.02 -26.41
C THR A 90 -27.20 5.29 -27.18
N ALA A 91 -26.61 6.44 -26.85
CA ALA A 91 -26.88 7.69 -27.57
C ALA A 91 -26.30 7.71 -28.99
N LEU A 92 -25.22 6.96 -29.26
CA LEU A 92 -24.59 6.86 -30.58
C LEU A 92 -25.27 5.81 -31.47
N ASP A 93 -25.83 4.75 -30.89
CA ASP A 93 -26.57 3.71 -31.64
C ASP A 93 -28.01 4.12 -32.01
N GLY A 94 -28.51 5.24 -31.44
CA GLY A 94 -29.90 5.70 -31.56
C GLY A 94 -30.13 6.87 -32.53
N GLY A 95 -29.19 7.21 -33.41
CA GLY A 95 -29.32 8.26 -34.44
C GLY A 95 -29.01 7.74 -35.83
#